data_AF-A0A6G1L3Q2-F1
#
_entry.id   AF-A0A6G1L3Q2-F1
#
_cell.length_a   1.000
_cell.length_b   1.000
_cell.length_c   1.000
_cell.angle_alpha   90.00
_cell.angle_beta   90.00
_cell.angle_gamma   90.00
#
_symmetry.space_group_name_H-M   'P 1'
#
loop_
_entity.id
_entity.type
_entity.pdbx_description
1 polymer ?
#
loop_
_entity_poly.entity_id
_entity_poly.type
_entity_poly.pdbx_seq_one_letter_code
_entity_poly.pdbx_strand_id
1 'polypeptide(L)'
;MSTILRRLRGGNLEVAKFGMYIMFPIGIMYYFGTNLDSRFSVPDFWPKEGQTHTIPFEKEDINAELERLRQRRLAARAARLAAEAKGVNTEHTEHRDEELKNPRPEILEATKVVEPGMSAVAREGGVGGSGRGWFGWLRS
;
A
#
# COMPACT_ATOMS: atom_id res chain seq x y z
N MET A 1 -25.03 -46.93 -1.80
CA MET A 1 -23.87 -46.31 -1.12
C MET A 1 -22.60 -46.72 -1.85
N SER A 2 -21.96 -45.78 -2.57
CA SER A 2 -20.87 -46.08 -3.52
C SER A 2 -19.66 -46.75 -2.85
N THR A 3 -19.12 -47.77 -3.52
CA THR A 3 -17.97 -48.59 -3.08
C THR A 3 -16.68 -47.76 -2.87
N ILE A 4 -16.58 -46.63 -3.55
CA ILE A 4 -15.46 -45.68 -3.49
C ILE A 4 -15.36 -45.02 -2.09
N LEU A 5 -16.50 -44.62 -1.51
CA LEU A 5 -16.53 -44.00 -0.17
C LEU A 5 -16.12 -44.95 0.96
N ARG A 6 -16.28 -46.27 0.76
CA ARG A 6 -15.89 -47.28 1.76
C ARG A 6 -14.37 -47.49 1.81
N ARG A 7 -13.67 -47.18 0.71
CA ARG A 7 -12.22 -47.37 0.55
C ARG A 7 -11.40 -46.18 1.08
N LEU A 8 -12.03 -45.02 1.20
CA LEU A 8 -11.49 -43.76 1.74
C LEU A 8 -11.78 -43.57 3.25
N ARG A 9 -11.86 -44.67 4.01
CA ARG A 9 -12.07 -44.65 5.47
C ARG A 9 -10.84 -45.23 6.20
N GLY A 10 -10.52 -44.71 7.39
CA GLY A 10 -9.33 -45.12 8.14
C GLY A 10 -8.03 -44.55 7.54
N GLY A 11 -6.90 -45.26 7.66
CA GLY A 11 -5.59 -44.78 7.23
C GLY A 11 -5.49 -44.33 5.76
N ASN A 12 -6.33 -44.86 4.86
CA ASN A 12 -6.39 -44.40 3.46
C ASN A 12 -6.84 -42.94 3.32
N LEU A 13 -7.61 -42.42 4.30
CA LEU A 13 -7.99 -41.01 4.34
C LEU A 13 -6.80 -40.12 4.74
N GLU A 14 -5.93 -40.60 5.62
CA GLU A 14 -4.72 -39.87 6.03
C GLU A 14 -3.73 -39.77 4.87
N VAL A 15 -3.59 -40.83 4.07
CA VAL A 15 -2.78 -40.80 2.84
C VAL A 15 -3.35 -39.83 1.81
N ALA A 16 -4.67 -39.76 1.65
CA ALA A 16 -5.30 -38.79 0.75
C ALA A 16 -5.10 -37.34 1.23
N LYS A 17 -5.22 -37.08 2.53
CA LYS A 17 -4.93 -35.77 3.14
C LYS A 17 -3.46 -35.39 2.98
N PHE A 18 -2.57 -36.33 3.22
CA PHE A 18 -1.13 -36.14 3.04
C PHE A 18 -0.77 -35.83 1.58
N GLY A 19 -1.35 -36.58 0.64
CA GLY A 19 -1.22 -36.30 -0.79
C GLY A 19 -1.73 -34.90 -1.15
N MET A 20 -2.86 -34.48 -0.61
CA MET A 20 -3.37 -33.11 -0.79
C MET A 20 -2.41 -32.06 -0.22
N TYR A 21 -1.87 -32.26 0.98
CA TYR A 21 -0.94 -31.32 1.60
C TYR A 21 0.41 -31.21 0.89
N ILE A 22 0.82 -32.23 0.13
CA ILE A 22 2.00 -32.15 -0.73
C ILE A 22 1.66 -31.54 -2.10
N MET A 23 0.56 -31.99 -2.72
CA MET A 23 0.16 -31.54 -4.05
C MET A 23 -0.31 -30.09 -4.09
N PHE A 24 -0.97 -29.61 -3.03
CA PHE A 24 -1.45 -28.22 -2.94
C PHE A 24 -0.32 -27.18 -3.00
N PRO A 25 0.73 -27.23 -2.13
CA PRO A 25 1.82 -26.26 -2.20
C PRO A 25 2.65 -26.43 -3.47
N ILE A 26 2.90 -27.65 -3.93
CA ILE A 26 3.66 -27.89 -5.17
C ILE A 26 2.89 -27.34 -6.38
N GLY A 27 1.57 -27.56 -6.45
CA GLY A 27 0.72 -27.06 -7.53
C GLY A 27 0.63 -25.53 -7.55
N ILE A 28 0.48 -24.89 -6.39
CA ILE A 28 0.49 -23.42 -6.28
C ILE A 28 1.86 -22.86 -6.69
N MET A 29 2.96 -23.48 -6.24
CA MET A 29 4.31 -23.09 -6.64
C MET A 29 4.59 -23.34 -8.11
N TYR A 30 4.03 -24.38 -8.72
CA TYR A 30 4.19 -24.62 -10.14
C TYR A 30 3.43 -23.58 -10.98
N TYR A 31 2.19 -23.28 -10.59
CA TYR A 31 1.33 -22.33 -11.29
C TYR A 31 1.83 -20.88 -11.17
N PHE A 32 2.18 -20.43 -9.96
CA PHE A 32 2.65 -19.06 -9.74
C PHE A 32 4.17 -18.93 -9.87
N GLY A 33 4.96 -19.91 -9.43
CA GLY A 33 6.42 -19.80 -9.32
C GLY A 33 7.19 -19.87 -10.65
N THR A 34 6.61 -20.46 -11.70
CA THR A 34 7.26 -20.51 -13.03
C THR A 34 6.98 -19.28 -13.89
N ASN A 35 6.03 -18.43 -13.49
CA ASN A 35 5.55 -17.30 -14.29
C ASN A 35 5.34 -16.03 -13.44
N LEU A 36 6.19 -15.80 -12.44
CA LEU A 36 6.12 -14.60 -11.59
C LEU A 36 6.40 -13.32 -12.38
N ASP A 37 7.40 -13.36 -13.26
CA ASP A 37 7.89 -12.17 -13.96
C ASP A 37 6.79 -11.52 -14.82
N SER A 38 6.13 -12.27 -15.72
CA SER A 38 5.06 -11.72 -16.56
C SER A 38 3.74 -11.43 -15.83
N ARG A 39 3.55 -11.91 -14.59
CA ARG A 39 2.31 -11.69 -13.80
C ARG A 39 2.45 -10.57 -12.79
N PHE A 40 3.67 -10.30 -12.32
CA PHE A 40 3.97 -9.30 -11.30
C PHE A 40 4.90 -8.18 -11.80
N SER A 41 5.37 -8.21 -13.06
CA SER A 41 6.09 -7.09 -13.64
C SER A 41 5.12 -5.91 -13.83
N VAL A 42 5.42 -4.79 -13.17
CA VAL A 42 4.74 -3.53 -13.44
C VAL A 42 5.47 -2.84 -14.60
N PRO A 43 4.85 -2.71 -15.78
CA PRO A 43 5.45 -1.93 -16.86
C PRO A 43 5.59 -0.48 -16.40
N ASP A 44 6.72 0.16 -16.73
CA ASP A 44 7.04 1.54 -16.32
C ASP A 44 7.13 1.76 -14.79
N PHE A 45 7.51 0.73 -14.02
CA PHE A 45 7.74 0.87 -12.57
C PHE A 45 8.77 1.94 -12.22
N TRP A 46 9.87 2.00 -13.00
CA TRP A 46 10.91 3.01 -12.80
C TRP A 46 10.60 4.27 -13.61
N PRO A 47 10.73 5.48 -13.01
CA PRO A 47 10.64 6.73 -13.76
C PRO A 47 11.61 6.69 -14.93
N LYS A 48 11.11 6.98 -16.14
CA LYS A 48 11.93 6.99 -17.36
C LYS A 48 13.01 8.04 -17.21
N GLU A 49 14.19 7.80 -17.79
CA GLU A 49 15.37 8.69 -17.66
C GLU A 49 15.05 10.15 -18.03
N GLY A 50 14.15 10.38 -19.01
CA GLY A 50 13.69 11.72 -19.41
C GLY A 50 12.68 12.40 -18.48
N GLN A 51 12.19 11.72 -17.44
CA GLN A 51 11.35 12.32 -16.38
C GLN A 51 12.16 12.74 -15.15
N THR A 52 13.44 12.39 -15.10
CA THR A 52 14.31 12.79 -13.99
C THR A 52 15.00 14.09 -14.34
N HIS A 53 14.93 15.09 -13.47
CA HIS A 53 15.71 16.31 -13.62
C HIS A 53 17.21 15.97 -13.58
N THR A 54 17.90 16.15 -14.72
CA THR A 54 19.35 16.00 -14.79
C THR A 54 20.01 17.14 -14.00
N ILE A 55 20.84 16.79 -13.03
CA ILE A 55 21.61 17.78 -12.27
C ILE A 55 22.66 18.39 -13.23
N PRO A 56 22.81 19.73 -13.29
CA PRO A 56 23.83 20.35 -14.11
C PRO A 56 25.22 19.92 -13.65
N PHE A 57 26.07 19.48 -14.58
CA PHE A 57 27.43 19.00 -14.28
C PHE A 57 28.51 20.08 -14.47
N GLU A 58 28.24 21.10 -15.29
CA GLU A 58 29.16 22.20 -15.56
C GLU A 58 29.08 23.28 -14.47
N LYS A 59 30.22 23.90 -14.15
CA LYS A 59 30.33 24.85 -13.03
C LYS A 59 29.51 26.12 -13.27
N GLU A 60 29.46 26.59 -14.51
CA GLU A 60 28.71 27.76 -14.95
C GLU A 60 27.20 27.52 -14.76
N ASP A 61 26.71 26.36 -15.18
CA ASP A 61 25.31 25.95 -15.06
C ASP A 61 24.90 25.76 -13.59
N ILE A 62 25.79 25.19 -12.76
CA ILE A 62 25.58 25.07 -11.31
C ILE A 62 25.40 26.45 -10.67
N ASN A 63 26.24 27.43 -11.02
CA ASN A 63 26.15 28.77 -10.47
C ASN A 63 24.86 29.48 -10.91
N ALA A 64 24.48 29.33 -12.17
CA ALA A 64 23.23 29.89 -12.70
C ALA A 64 21.99 29.30 -12.01
N GLU A 65 21.92 27.98 -11.85
CA GLU A 65 20.80 27.34 -11.14
C GLU A 65 20.82 27.70 -9.64
N LEU A 66 22.00 27.83 -9.03
CA LEU A 66 22.13 28.26 -7.64
C LEU A 66 21.63 29.69 -7.42
N GLU A 67 21.94 30.61 -8.33
CA GLU A 67 21.40 31.98 -8.31
C GLU A 67 19.88 31.97 -8.49
N ARG A 68 19.36 31.18 -9.43
CA ARG A 68 17.91 31.00 -9.63
C ARG A 68 17.23 30.49 -8.36
N LEU A 69 17.81 29.50 -7.70
CA LEU A 69 17.29 28.93 -6.45
C LEU A 69 17.35 29.95 -5.29
N ARG A 70 18.43 30.74 -5.20
CA ARG A 70 18.53 31.83 -4.20
C ARG A 70 17.45 32.88 -4.41
N GLN A 71 17.23 33.32 -5.65
CA GLN A 71 16.17 34.27 -5.99
C GLN A 71 14.79 33.71 -5.65
N ARG A 72 14.51 32.45 -6.00
CA ARG A 72 13.25 31.77 -5.66
C ARG A 72 13.02 31.71 -4.14
N ARG A 73 14.05 31.40 -3.36
CA ARG A 73 13.97 31.37 -1.88
C ARG A 73 13.71 32.76 -1.29
N LEU A 74 14.39 33.79 -1.79
CA LEU A 74 14.18 35.17 -1.33
C LEU A 74 12.77 35.67 -1.67
N ALA A 75 12.28 35.37 -2.88
CA ALA A 75 10.92 35.70 -3.29
C ALA A 75 9.85 35.00 -2.44
N ALA A 76 10.01 33.69 -2.19
CA ALA A 76 9.10 32.93 -1.33
C ALA A 76 9.10 33.48 0.11
N ARG A 77 10.28 33.81 0.65
CA ARG A 77 10.40 34.44 1.98
C ARG A 77 9.71 35.79 2.03
N ALA A 78 9.90 36.64 1.01
CA ALA A 78 9.25 37.94 0.93
C ALA A 78 7.73 37.81 0.84
N ALA A 79 7.22 36.83 0.08
CA ALA A 79 5.80 36.54 -0.03
C ALA A 79 5.21 36.09 1.33
N ARG A 80 5.91 35.20 2.06
CA ARG A 80 5.52 34.78 3.42
C ARG A 80 5.45 35.96 4.39
N LEU A 81 6.51 36.78 4.46
CA LEU A 81 6.52 37.97 5.32
C LEU A 81 5.43 38.98 4.96
N ALA A 82 5.12 39.15 3.68
CA ALA A 82 4.03 40.01 3.23
C ALA A 82 2.63 39.45 3.57
N ALA A 83 2.45 38.13 3.57
CA ALA A 83 1.22 37.47 4.00
C ALA A 83 1.03 37.56 5.52
N GLU A 84 2.10 37.34 6.29
CA GLU A 84 2.13 37.52 7.75
C GLU A 84 1.80 38.97 8.14
N ALA A 85 2.36 39.97 7.44
CA ALA A 85 2.05 41.38 7.67
C ALA A 85 0.58 41.75 7.36
N LYS A 86 -0.09 40.96 6.50
CA LYS A 86 -1.52 41.08 6.20
C LYS A 86 -2.40 40.26 7.15
N GLY A 87 -1.83 39.62 8.16
CA GLY A 87 -2.56 38.83 9.16
C GLY A 87 -3.05 37.47 8.65
N VAL A 88 -2.53 36.98 7.53
CA VAL A 88 -2.86 35.66 6.99
C VAL A 88 -1.97 34.61 7.65
N ASN A 89 -2.56 33.67 8.40
CA ASN A 89 -1.84 32.55 9.01
C ASN A 89 -1.42 31.54 7.91
N THR A 90 -0.11 31.41 7.67
CA THR A 90 0.49 30.66 6.54
C THR A 90 0.87 29.20 6.87
N GLU A 91 0.65 28.73 8.11
CA GLU A 91 1.25 27.47 8.58
C GLU A 91 0.62 26.17 8.03
N HIS A 92 -0.58 26.23 7.43
CA HIS A 92 -1.33 25.01 7.06
C HIS A 92 -1.69 24.87 5.57
N THR A 93 -1.42 25.86 4.73
CA THR A 93 -1.88 25.90 3.33
C THR A 93 -0.90 25.34 2.31
N GLU A 94 0.41 25.42 2.56
CA GLU A 94 1.41 25.06 1.53
C GLU A 94 1.36 23.59 1.08
N HIS A 95 1.13 22.66 2.02
CA HIS A 95 1.02 21.23 1.66
C HIS A 95 -0.23 20.91 0.82
N ARG A 96 -1.32 21.64 1.04
CA ARG A 96 -2.58 21.44 0.31
C ARG A 96 -2.48 21.98 -1.13
N ASP A 97 -1.82 23.11 -1.31
CA ASP A 97 -1.63 23.73 -2.62
C ASP A 97 -0.62 22.96 -3.51
N GLU A 98 0.38 22.32 -2.90
CA GLU A 98 1.30 21.42 -3.62
C GLU A 98 0.64 20.09 -4.00
N GLU A 99 -0.23 19.56 -3.14
CA GLU A 99 -0.99 18.32 -3.41
C GLU A 99 -2.04 18.51 -4.52
N LEU A 100 -2.62 19.71 -4.66
CA LEU A 100 -3.51 20.05 -5.78
C LEU A 100 -2.77 20.17 -7.14
N LYS A 101 -1.50 20.55 -7.13
CA LYS A 101 -0.69 20.69 -8.36
C LYS A 101 -0.09 19.37 -8.82
N ASN A 102 0.21 18.48 -7.90
CA ASN A 102 0.75 17.15 -8.20
C ASN A 102 -0.04 16.09 -7.41
N PRO A 103 -1.21 15.67 -7.90
CA PRO A 103 -2.03 14.68 -7.22
C PRO A 103 -1.23 13.39 -7.06
N ARG A 104 -1.18 12.84 -5.84
CA ARG A 104 -0.52 11.56 -5.60
C ARG A 104 -1.20 10.47 -6.42
N PRO A 105 -0.45 9.51 -7.00
CA PRO A 105 -1.06 8.39 -7.68
C PRO A 105 -1.94 7.59 -6.72
N GLU A 106 -3.15 7.23 -7.17
CA GLU A 106 -4.20 6.55 -6.38
C GLU A 106 -3.69 5.29 -5.66
N ILE A 107 -2.65 4.64 -6.20
CA ILE A 107 -2.00 3.44 -5.65
C ILE A 107 -1.48 3.66 -4.22
N LEU A 108 -1.09 4.89 -3.87
CA LEU A 108 -0.55 5.21 -2.54
C LEU A 108 -1.64 5.40 -1.47
N GLU A 109 -2.92 5.54 -1.87
CA GLU A 109 -4.03 5.64 -0.92
C GLU A 109 -4.28 4.31 -0.20
N ALA A 110 -4.02 3.18 -0.88
CA ALA A 110 -4.11 1.84 -0.28
C ALA A 110 -3.09 1.60 0.85
N THR A 111 -2.00 2.37 0.87
CA THR A 111 -0.98 2.33 1.92
C THR A 111 -1.22 3.34 3.04
N LYS A 112 -2.27 4.17 2.97
CA LYS A 112 -2.59 5.08 4.08
C LYS A 112 -3.09 4.24 5.26
N VAL A 113 -2.33 4.27 6.34
CA VAL A 113 -2.72 3.64 7.61
C VAL A 113 -4.05 4.26 8.03
N VAL A 114 -5.13 3.48 7.96
CA VAL A 114 -6.42 3.84 8.54
C VAL A 114 -6.21 3.86 10.05
N GLU A 115 -6.13 5.06 10.64
CA GLU A 115 -6.07 5.21 12.08
C GLU A 115 -7.30 4.52 12.70
N PRO A 116 -7.12 3.56 13.62
CA PRO A 116 -8.24 2.87 14.25
C PRO A 116 -8.79 3.79 15.36
N GLY A 117 -9.51 4.82 14.95
CA GLY A 117 -10.20 5.75 15.84
C GLY A 117 -11.56 6.09 15.26
N MET A 118 -12.62 5.57 15.88
CA MET A 118 -14.02 5.94 15.63
C MET A 118 -14.67 5.43 14.31
N SER A 119 -14.92 4.12 14.19
CA SER A 119 -16.06 3.51 13.46
C SER A 119 -15.83 1.99 13.41
N ALA A 120 -16.75 1.05 13.67
CA ALA A 120 -18.18 1.06 13.85
C ALA A 120 -18.62 -0.23 14.58
N VAL A 121 -18.50 -0.31 15.92
CA VAL A 121 -19.11 -1.39 16.73
C VAL A 121 -19.84 -0.82 17.96
N ALA A 122 -20.42 0.38 17.81
CA ALA A 122 -21.31 1.00 18.79
C ALA A 122 -22.70 1.28 18.22
N ARG A 123 -23.12 0.53 17.19
CA ARG A 123 -24.47 0.53 16.64
C ARG A 123 -24.93 -0.89 16.44
N GLU A 124 -25.42 -1.46 17.53
CA GLU A 124 -26.69 -2.20 17.64
C GLU A 124 -26.65 -3.04 18.91
N GLY A 125 -27.07 -2.42 20.01
CA GLY A 125 -27.55 -3.17 21.16
C GLY A 125 -28.92 -3.74 20.82
N GLY A 126 -29.08 -5.06 20.95
CA GLY A 126 -30.37 -5.71 20.77
C GLY A 126 -30.36 -7.23 20.75
N VAL A 127 -30.23 -7.84 21.94
CA VAL A 127 -30.76 -9.17 22.30
C VAL A 127 -30.07 -10.43 21.74
N GLY A 128 -29.33 -11.10 22.65
CA GLY A 128 -29.34 -12.56 22.78
C GLY A 128 -28.43 -13.39 21.87
N GLY A 129 -27.31 -13.88 22.40
CA GLY A 129 -26.55 -14.97 21.75
C GLY A 129 -25.19 -15.22 22.38
N SER A 130 -25.05 -16.37 23.04
CA SER A 130 -23.90 -16.82 23.83
C SER A 130 -22.54 -16.72 23.11
N GLY A 131 -21.54 -16.19 23.81
CA GLY A 131 -20.15 -16.21 23.38
C GLY A 131 -19.56 -17.62 23.34
N ARG A 132 -19.15 -18.07 22.14
CA ARG A 132 -18.12 -19.09 21.96
C ARG A 132 -17.18 -18.64 20.85
N GLY A 133 -15.99 -18.21 21.27
CA GLY A 133 -14.89 -17.89 20.37
C GLY A 133 -14.30 -19.12 19.68
N TRP A 134 -13.41 -18.85 18.72
CA TRP A 134 -12.75 -19.78 17.78
C TRP A 134 -12.14 -21.09 18.32
N PHE A 135 -12.04 -21.26 19.65
CA PHE A 135 -11.41 -22.43 20.26
C PHE A 135 -12.41 -23.45 20.85
N GLY A 136 -13.71 -23.33 20.55
CA GLY A 136 -14.76 -24.19 21.10
C GLY A 136 -14.78 -25.64 20.62
N TRP A 137 -14.07 -26.02 19.54
CA TRP A 137 -14.11 -27.40 19.00
C TRP A 137 -13.00 -28.31 19.54
N LEU A 138 -11.92 -27.76 20.11
CA LEU A 138 -10.72 -28.52 20.47
C LEU A 138 -10.86 -29.38 21.75
N ARG A 139 -12.07 -29.48 22.31
CA ARG A 139 -12.32 -30.18 23.57
C ARG A 139 -13.54 -31.11 23.43
N SER A 140 -13.38 -32.16 22.65
CA SER A 140 -14.21 -33.37 22.69
C SER A 140 -13.36 -34.58 22.37
#